data_AF-A0A7S1TR49-F1
#
_entry.id   AF-A0A7S1TR49-F1
#
_cell.length_a   1.000
_cell.length_b   1.000
_cell.length_c   1.000
_cell.angle_alpha   90.00
_cell.angle_beta   90.00
_cell.angle_gamma   90.00
#
_symmetry.space_group_name_H-M   'P 1'
#
loop_
_entity.id
_entity.type
_entity.pdbx_description
1 polymer ?
#
loop_
_entity_poly.entity_id
_entity_poly.type
_entity_poly.pdbx_seq_one_letter_code
_entity_poly.pdbx_strand_id
1 'polypeptide(L)'
;AIKRAIDELEEAEKKYDVKSSNVLYEDLIKDPIGCVKRLYAELGYDFTPEFQRRMEEYIENNKKERAASKGKKKKLHNYTPEEFGLTKEQLIDGFDFYHNKFNVPH
;
A
#
# COMPACT_ATOMS: atom_id res chain seq x y z
N ALA A 1 -5.44 19.58 -0.13
CA ALA A 1 -5.57 18.76 -1.36
C ALA A 1 -5.86 17.30 -1.02
N ILE A 2 -5.02 16.63 -0.22
CA ILE A 2 -5.15 15.20 0.13
C ILE A 2 -6.46 14.87 0.85
N LYS A 3 -6.85 15.66 1.84
CA LYS A 3 -8.13 15.49 2.54
C LYS A 3 -9.33 15.46 1.58
N ARG A 4 -9.38 16.41 0.64
CA ARG A 4 -10.44 16.49 -0.36
C ARG A 4 -10.49 15.25 -1.25
N ALA A 5 -9.33 14.73 -1.69
CA ALA A 5 -9.28 13.53 -2.51
C ALA A 5 -9.80 12.29 -1.75
N ILE A 6 -9.49 12.18 -0.46
CA ILE A 6 -9.99 11.09 0.40
C ILE A 6 -11.50 11.22 0.60
N ASP A 7 -11.97 12.44 0.89
CA ASP A 7 -13.40 12.71 1.05
C ASP A 7 -14.18 12.36 -0.24
N GLU A 8 -13.62 12.68 -1.42
CA GLU A 8 -14.17 12.31 -2.74
C GLU A 8 -14.19 10.79 -2.98
N LEU A 9 -13.15 10.06 -2.55
CA LEU A 9 -13.12 8.59 -2.64
C LEU A 9 -14.20 7.95 -1.75
N GLU A 10 -14.33 8.40 -0.50
CA GLU A 10 -15.34 7.88 0.43
C GLU A 10 -16.77 8.21 -0.03
N GLU A 11 -16.98 9.36 -0.66
CA GLU A 11 -18.26 9.69 -1.27
C GLU A 11 -18.55 8.80 -2.49
N ALA A 12 -17.56 8.53 -3.32
CA ALA A 12 -17.71 7.61 -4.45
C ALA A 12 -18.01 6.18 -3.99
N GLU A 13 -17.32 5.67 -2.96
CA GLU A 13 -17.58 4.36 -2.36
C GLU A 13 -19.04 4.23 -1.91
N LYS A 14 -19.56 5.24 -1.21
CA LYS A 14 -20.96 5.28 -0.79
C LYS A 14 -21.93 5.37 -1.97
N LYS A 15 -21.60 6.21 -2.96
CA LYS A 15 -22.46 6.47 -4.12
C LYS A 15 -22.61 5.23 -5.00
N TYR A 16 -21.55 4.45 -5.16
CA TYR A 16 -21.52 3.28 -6.02
C TYR A 16 -21.63 1.95 -5.26
N ASP A 17 -21.86 2.00 -3.94
CA ASP A 17 -21.92 0.83 -3.05
C ASP A 17 -20.71 -0.11 -3.23
N VAL A 18 -19.52 0.49 -3.34
CA VAL A 18 -18.26 -0.24 -3.52
C VAL A 18 -17.61 -0.45 -2.16
N LYS A 19 -17.36 -1.71 -1.81
CA LYS A 19 -16.56 -2.04 -0.63
C LYS A 19 -15.07 -1.86 -0.97
N SER A 20 -14.38 -1.09 -0.14
CA SER A 20 -12.93 -0.91 -0.19
C SER A 20 -12.31 -1.26 1.17
N SER A 21 -11.00 -1.47 1.18
CA SER A 21 -10.23 -1.68 2.40
C SER A 21 -8.84 -1.10 2.23
N ASN A 22 -8.26 -0.61 3.33
CA ASN A 22 -7.01 0.12 3.35
C ASN A 22 -5.88 -0.81 3.84
N VAL A 23 -4.80 -0.89 3.07
CA VAL A 23 -3.66 -1.75 3.37
C VAL A 23 -2.41 -0.91 3.63
N LEU A 24 -1.85 -1.03 4.83
CA LEU A 24 -0.56 -0.44 5.15
C LEU A 24 0.56 -1.20 4.43
N TYR A 25 1.47 -0.44 3.82
CA TYR A 25 2.59 -1.00 3.08
C TYR A 25 3.47 -1.91 3.97
N GLU A 26 3.74 -1.50 5.20
CA GLU A 26 4.57 -2.29 6.12
C GLU A 26 3.94 -3.63 6.48
N ASP A 27 2.63 -3.66 6.71
CA ASP A 27 1.89 -4.89 6.98
C ASP A 27 1.91 -5.83 5.77
N LEU A 28 1.76 -5.28 4.57
CA LEU A 28 1.80 -6.05 3.32
C LEU A 28 3.17 -6.68 3.08
N ILE A 29 4.26 -5.96 3.36
CA ILE A 29 5.61 -6.48 3.18
C ILE A 29 5.96 -7.52 4.26
N LYS A 30 5.51 -7.29 5.50
CA LYS A 30 5.79 -8.18 6.64
C LYS A 30 5.05 -9.50 6.55
N ASP A 31 3.76 -9.47 6.22
CA ASP A 31 2.90 -10.65 6.11
C ASP A 31 1.88 -10.48 4.98
N PRO A 32 2.29 -10.71 3.71
CA PRO A 32 1.42 -10.51 2.56
C PRO A 32 0.20 -11.43 2.57
N ILE A 33 0.35 -12.66 3.05
CA ILE A 33 -0.74 -13.65 3.07
C ILE A 33 -1.78 -13.26 4.12
N GLY A 34 -1.34 -12.95 5.35
CA GLY A 34 -2.24 -12.50 6.40
C GLY A 34 -2.94 -11.18 6.05
N CYS A 35 -2.25 -10.27 5.36
CA CYS A 35 -2.84 -9.04 4.86
C CYS A 35 -3.99 -9.32 3.89
N VAL A 36 -3.78 -10.18 2.89
CA VAL A 36 -4.83 -10.53 1.93
C VAL A 36 -5.99 -11.30 2.60
N LYS A 37 -5.70 -12.16 3.58
CA LYS A 37 -6.76 -12.83 4.36
C LYS A 37 -7.68 -11.84 5.07
N ARG A 38 -7.12 -10.81 5.74
CA ARG A 38 -7.90 -9.76 6.41
C ARG A 38 -8.73 -8.96 5.41
N LEU A 39 -8.09 -8.53 4.31
CA LEU A 39 -8.75 -7.83 3.20
C LEU A 39 -9.96 -8.61 2.65
N TYR A 40 -9.79 -9.90 2.37
CA TYR A 40 -10.87 -10.74 1.84
C TYR A 40 -12.01 -10.90 2.86
N ALA A 41 -11.68 -11.09 4.13
CA ALA A 41 -12.69 -11.18 5.19
C ALA A 41 -13.51 -9.88 5.35
N GLU A 42 -12.86 -8.71 5.28
CA GLU A 42 -13.53 -7.41 5.36
C GLU A 42 -14.47 -7.17 4.17
N LEU A 43 -14.04 -7.56 2.97
CA LEU A 43 -14.83 -7.38 1.75
C LEU A 43 -15.92 -8.46 1.58
N GLY A 44 -15.82 -9.58 2.31
CA GLY A 44 -16.74 -10.70 2.26
C GLY A 44 -16.44 -11.71 1.14
N TYR A 45 -15.17 -11.83 0.76
CA TYR A 45 -14.69 -12.80 -0.23
C TYR A 45 -14.12 -14.05 0.44
N ASP A 46 -14.27 -15.19 -0.24
CA ASP A 46 -13.71 -16.46 0.22
C ASP A 46 -12.19 -16.53 -0.03
N PHE A 47 -11.46 -16.97 0.99
CA PHE A 47 -10.03 -17.23 0.90
C PHE A 47 -9.78 -18.74 0.89
N THR A 48 -9.64 -19.31 -0.31
CA THR A 48 -9.53 -20.77 -0.48
C THR A 48 -8.10 -21.29 -0.30
N PRO A 49 -7.91 -22.57 0.06
CA PRO A 49 -6.58 -23.18 0.10
C PRO A 49 -5.84 -23.14 -1.24
N GLU A 50 -6.55 -23.28 -2.36
CA GLU A 50 -5.96 -23.18 -3.70
C GLU A 50 -5.41 -21.78 -3.96
N PHE A 51 -6.19 -20.74 -3.61
CA PHE A 51 -5.76 -19.37 -3.76
C PHE A 51 -4.52 -19.07 -2.90
N GLN A 52 -4.50 -19.56 -1.65
CA GLN A 52 -3.33 -19.42 -0.78
C GLN A 52 -2.08 -20.00 -1.43
N ARG A 53 -2.17 -21.23 -1.95
CA ARG A 53 -1.03 -21.91 -2.59
C ARG A 53 -0.51 -21.14 -3.80
N ARG A 54 -1.40 -20.65 -4.68
CA ARG A 54 -1.00 -19.84 -5.84
C ARG A 54 -0.31 -18.55 -5.43
N MET A 55 -0.76 -17.93 -4.34
CA MET A 55 -0.16 -16.72 -3.80
C MET A 55 1.22 -17.00 -3.20
N GLU A 56 1.39 -18.10 -2.45
CA GLU A 56 2.69 -18.55 -1.93
C GLU A 56 3.69 -18.80 -3.06
N GLU A 57 3.27 -19.50 -4.12
CA GLU A 57 4.07 -19.75 -5.32
C GLU A 57 4.49 -18.44 -6.01
N TYR A 58 3.57 -17.48 -6.13
CA TYR A 58 3.86 -16.16 -6.69
C TYR A 58 4.86 -15.38 -5.84
N ILE A 59 4.67 -15.31 -4.53
CA ILE A 59 5.54 -14.57 -3.60
C ILE A 59 6.97 -15.12 -3.67
N GLU A 60 7.12 -16.44 -3.67
CA GLU A 60 8.43 -17.08 -3.70
C GLU A 60 9.13 -16.84 -5.05
N ASN A 61 8.41 -16.93 -6.17
CA ASN A 61 8.97 -16.61 -7.48
C ASN A 61 9.36 -15.15 -7.60
N ASN A 62 8.50 -14.22 -7.15
CA ASN A 62 8.79 -12.80 -7.18
C ASN A 62 10.01 -12.44 -6.32
N LYS A 63 10.17 -13.08 -5.15
CA LYS A 63 11.34 -12.92 -4.29
C LYS A 63 12.63 -13.35 -5.00
N LYS A 64 12.61 -14.48 -5.71
CA LYS A 64 13.74 -14.97 -6.53
C LYS A 64 14.08 -14.01 -7.66
N GLU A 65 13.07 -13.55 -8.41
CA GLU A 65 13.26 -12.58 -9.51
C GLU A 65 13.85 -11.25 -9.00
N ARG A 66 13.31 -10.73 -7.89
CA ARG A 66 13.83 -9.51 -7.26
C ARG A 66 15.28 -9.71 -6.82
N ALA A 67 15.62 -10.84 -6.19
CA ALA A 67 16.99 -11.17 -5.81
C ALA A 67 17.93 -11.25 -7.02
N ALA A 68 17.52 -11.91 -8.11
CA ALA A 68 18.28 -12.01 -9.35
C ALA A 68 18.49 -10.64 -10.04
N SER A 69 17.56 -9.70 -9.84
CA SER A 69 17.64 -8.34 -10.40
C SER A 69 18.45 -7.34 -9.57
N LYS A 70 18.76 -7.63 -8.29
CA LYS A 70 19.43 -6.69 -7.37
C LYS A 70 20.82 -6.22 -7.84
N GLY A 71 21.51 -6.98 -8.69
CA GLY A 71 22.79 -6.58 -9.30
C GLY A 71 22.68 -5.86 -10.65
N LYS A 72 21.49 -5.81 -11.27
CA LYS A 72 21.28 -5.24 -12.61
C LYS A 72 20.52 -3.92 -12.61
N LYS A 73 19.94 -3.50 -11.47
CA LYS A 73 19.23 -2.22 -11.37
C LYS A 73 20.24 -1.08 -11.43
N LYS A 74 20.15 -0.26 -12.48
CA LYS A 74 20.75 1.08 -12.52
C LYS A 74 20.38 1.79 -11.22
N LYS A 75 21.35 2.48 -10.59
CA LYS A 75 21.19 3.22 -9.33
C LYS A 75 19.79 3.84 -9.28
N LEU A 76 18.99 3.48 -8.27
CA LEU A 76 17.79 4.24 -7.97
C LEU A 76 18.25 5.68 -7.80
N HIS A 77 17.70 6.59 -8.61
CA HIS A 77 17.93 8.01 -8.41
C HIS A 77 17.34 8.34 -7.03
N ASN A 78 18.21 8.69 -6.09
CA ASN A 78 17.79 9.13 -4.75
C ASN A 78 17.20 10.53 -4.90
N TYR A 79 15.93 10.59 -5.26
CA TYR A 79 15.18 11.84 -5.26
C TYR A 79 15.00 12.32 -3.82
N THR A 80 15.37 13.57 -3.58
CA THR A 80 15.16 14.29 -2.34
C THR A 80 14.00 15.28 -2.51
N PRO A 81 13.17 15.51 -1.49
CA PRO A 81 12.16 16.57 -1.54
C PRO A 81 12.71 17.93 -1.95
N GLU A 82 13.94 18.25 -1.52
CA GLU A 82 14.61 19.52 -1.82
C GLU A 82 14.83 19.75 -3.32
N GLU A 83 15.03 18.70 -4.12
CA GLU A 83 15.17 18.82 -5.59
C GLU A 83 13.91 19.34 -6.28
N PHE A 84 12.76 19.27 -5.60
CA PHE A 84 11.47 19.79 -6.08
C PHE A 84 11.04 21.07 -5.35
N GLY A 85 11.94 21.66 -4.55
CA GLY A 85 11.65 22.85 -3.74
C GLY A 85 10.72 22.58 -2.56
N LEU A 86 10.63 21.32 -2.12
CA LEU A 86 9.82 20.92 -0.97
C LEU A 86 10.71 20.73 0.27
N THR A 87 10.23 21.20 1.41
CA THR A 87 10.87 20.95 2.71
C THR A 87 10.22 19.76 3.42
N LYS A 88 10.96 19.13 4.33
CA LYS A 88 10.43 18.05 5.16
C LYS A 88 9.26 18.53 6.02
N GLU A 89 9.31 19.75 6.56
CA GLU A 89 8.20 20.29 7.37
C GLU A 89 6.93 20.48 6.54
N GLN A 90 7.04 20.96 5.29
CA GLN A 90 5.90 21.10 4.39
C GLN A 90 5.24 19.75 4.06
N LEU A 91 6.03 18.67 3.96
CA LEU A 91 5.49 17.33 3.74
C LEU A 91 4.78 16.79 4.99
N ILE A 92 5.34 17.00 6.18
CA ILE A 92 4.71 16.54 7.42
C ILE A 92 3.37 17.26 7.63
N ASP A 93 3.37 18.60 7.65
CA ASP A 93 2.16 19.41 7.85
C ASP A 93 1.09 19.12 6.77
N GLY A 94 1.53 18.94 5.52
CA GLY A 94 0.64 18.61 4.40
C GLY A 94 -0.03 17.23 4.50
N PHE A 95 0.58 16.27 5.21
CA PHE A 95 0.12 14.88 5.31
C PHE A 95 -0.36 14.49 6.72
N ASP A 96 -0.31 15.37 7.71
CA ASP A 96 -0.74 15.08 9.09
C ASP A 96 -2.17 14.51 9.16
N PHE A 97 -3.10 15.03 8.36
CA PHE A 97 -4.44 14.47 8.26
C PHE A 97 -4.43 13.00 7.82
N TYR A 98 -3.60 12.65 6.83
CA TYR A 98 -3.50 11.30 6.28
C TYR A 98 -2.87 10.34 7.29
N HIS A 99 -1.79 10.75 7.94
CA HIS A 99 -1.13 9.99 9.00
C HIS A 99 -2.10 9.67 10.13
N ASN A 100 -2.84 10.67 10.62
CA ASN A 100 -3.83 10.48 11.68
C ASN A 100 -5.02 9.63 11.25
N LYS A 101 -5.53 9.79 10.02
CA LYS A 101 -6.70 9.04 9.53
C LYS A 101 -6.41 7.55 9.33
N PHE A 102 -5.24 7.21 8.81
CA PHE A 102 -4.88 5.83 8.46
C PHE A 102 -3.83 5.20 9.38
N ASN A 103 -3.43 5.91 10.44
CA ASN A 103 -2.39 5.49 11.38
C ASN A 103 -1.08 5.09 10.70
N VAL A 104 -0.69 5.85 9.67
CA VAL A 104 0.56 5.64 8.93
C VAL A 104 1.71 6.16 9.79
N PRO A 105 2.76 5.37 10.04
CA PRO A 105 3.89 5.83 10.85
C PRO A 105 4.63 7.03 10.22
N HIS A 106 5.19 7.88 11.08
CA HIS A 106 5.96 9.08 10.73
C HIS A 106 7.42 8.77 10.34
#